data_AF-A0A1Y1JQV0-F1
#
_entry.id   AF-A0A1Y1JQV0-F1
#
_cell.length_a   1.000
_cell.length_b   1.000
_cell.length_c   1.000
_cell.angle_alpha   90.00
_cell.angle_beta   90.00
_cell.angle_gamma   90.00
#
_symmetry.space_group_name_H-M   'P 1'
#
loop_
_entity.id
_entity.type
_entity.pdbx_description
1 polymer ?
#
loop_
_entity_poly.entity_id
_entity_poly.type
_entity_poly.pdbx_seq_one_letter_code
_entity_poly.pdbx_strand_id
1 'polypeptide(L)'
;MTENITVNKDFNFEGIFPQCRKEYELVNKNRIRLWYDLSSMCSDFRNYIQPTGYKTLFEVPDLCEYLGVYLDYIKDKSANDKKRSCLYFFYKLKDLVNTYKGKCYTTKECYEKMRKKYVTVYGAQKNYLAVISDTCKDEVTEINNIDDKTFHILKYLDDLHNKFENLKITKHKTDKDSCAFNKKCLDIYDKLSEINKKSQNEGLKSELEKFKSAYDKYVKSNPPCENQAKILYLSTGTNTGIAVSTFVIIINLFVLYKVEKKLNLLYLSYTYTVFGKILKSPVKKVKKSLNKNKNDNFNLIYSSENEQNVLNYNNYRIAYSSAD
;
A
#
# COMPACT_ATOMS: atom_id res chain seq x y z
N MET A 1 13.46 11.59 -8.27
CA MET A 1 12.96 12.62 -7.34
C MET A 1 11.83 12.00 -6.53
N THR A 2 12.07 11.72 -5.25
CA THR A 2 11.00 11.33 -4.31
C THR A 2 10.27 12.61 -3.91
N GLU A 3 9.12 12.87 -4.52
CA GLU A 3 8.25 13.99 -4.11
C GLU A 3 7.91 13.84 -2.63
N ASN A 4 8.12 14.90 -1.85
CA ASN A 4 7.86 14.91 -0.42
C ASN A 4 6.35 15.13 -0.18
N ILE A 5 5.56 14.09 -0.47
CA ILE A 5 4.10 14.11 -0.31
C ILE A 5 3.78 14.18 1.19
N THR A 6 3.07 15.23 1.58
CA THR A 6 2.67 15.56 2.96
C THR A 6 1.24 16.10 2.92
N VAL A 7 0.30 15.45 3.60
CA VAL A 7 -1.10 15.90 3.65
C VAL A 7 -1.33 16.95 4.71
N ASN A 8 -2.35 17.78 4.51
CA ASN A 8 -2.91 18.60 5.57
C ASN A 8 -3.28 17.70 6.76
N LYS A 9 -2.81 18.06 7.96
CA LYS A 9 -3.07 17.31 9.19
C LYS A 9 -4.56 17.23 9.56
N ASP A 10 -5.34 18.22 9.13
CA ASP A 10 -6.76 18.36 9.47
C ASP A 10 -7.70 17.73 8.45
N PHE A 11 -7.17 17.20 7.33
CA PHE A 11 -8.00 16.53 6.35
C PHE A 11 -8.56 15.22 6.92
N ASN A 12 -9.88 15.08 6.92
CA ASN A 12 -10.54 13.91 7.49
C ASN A 12 -10.79 12.82 6.42
N PHE A 13 -10.07 11.71 6.54
CA PHE A 13 -10.25 10.53 5.68
C PHE A 13 -11.35 9.58 6.16
N GLU A 14 -11.87 9.77 7.37
CA GLU A 14 -12.72 8.79 8.03
C GLU A 14 -14.04 8.53 7.30
N GLY A 15 -14.29 7.27 6.96
CA GLY A 15 -15.55 6.81 6.37
C GLY A 15 -15.68 7.11 4.88
N ILE A 16 -14.66 7.70 4.25
CA ILE A 16 -14.56 7.75 2.79
C ILE A 16 -14.30 6.33 2.27
N PHE A 17 -13.28 5.67 2.81
CA PHE A 17 -12.90 4.32 2.43
C PHE A 17 -13.27 3.29 3.51
N PRO A 18 -13.53 2.03 3.12
CA PRO A 18 -13.82 1.58 1.76
C PRO A 18 -15.25 1.92 1.29
N GLN A 19 -16.06 2.55 2.13
CA GLN A 19 -17.52 2.63 1.96
C GLN A 19 -17.94 3.39 0.69
N CYS A 20 -17.51 4.63 0.51
CA CYS A 20 -17.90 5.45 -0.65
C CYS A 20 -17.41 4.81 -1.97
N ARG A 21 -16.24 4.17 -1.94
CA ARG A 21 -15.71 3.38 -3.07
C ARG A 21 -16.62 2.22 -3.44
N LYS A 22 -17.01 1.40 -2.46
CA LYS A 22 -17.90 0.25 -2.70
C LYS A 22 -19.26 0.67 -3.25
N GLU A 23 -19.81 1.76 -2.72
CA GLU A 23 -21.06 2.33 -3.22
C GLU A 23 -20.92 2.84 -4.65
N TYR A 24 -19.85 3.57 -4.96
CA TYR A 24 -19.56 4.02 -6.31
C TYR A 24 -19.49 2.86 -7.30
N GLU A 25 -18.83 1.75 -6.92
CA GLU A 25 -18.74 0.54 -7.74
C GLU A 25 -20.08 -0.20 -7.86
N LEU A 26 -20.91 -0.17 -6.81
CA LEU A 26 -22.22 -0.85 -6.77
C LEU A 26 -23.25 -0.15 -7.65
N VAL A 27 -23.28 1.19 -7.63
CA VAL A 27 -24.29 2.01 -8.29
C VAL A 27 -24.34 1.79 -9.80
N ASN A 28 -23.20 1.45 -10.40
CA ASN A 28 -23.08 1.09 -11.82
C ASN A 28 -24.06 -0.04 -12.23
N LYS A 29 -24.27 -1.04 -11.36
CA LYS A 29 -25.02 -2.25 -11.75
C LYS A 29 -26.54 -2.08 -11.81
N ASN A 30 -27.09 -1.07 -11.14
CA ASN A 30 -28.52 -1.05 -10.79
C ASN A 30 -29.31 0.11 -11.43
N ARG A 31 -28.66 1.03 -12.16
CA ARG A 31 -29.29 2.27 -12.65
C ARG A 31 -29.02 2.56 -14.13
N ILE A 32 -29.08 1.50 -14.93
CA ILE A 32 -28.83 1.50 -16.37
C ILE A 32 -29.64 2.59 -17.10
N ARG A 33 -30.91 2.79 -16.75
CA ARG A 33 -31.75 3.82 -17.39
C ARG A 33 -31.23 5.23 -17.17
N LEU A 34 -30.97 5.61 -15.92
CA LEU A 34 -30.45 6.95 -15.60
C LEU A 34 -29.09 7.19 -16.25
N TRP A 35 -28.26 6.16 -16.33
CA TRP A 35 -26.97 6.20 -17.04
C TRP A 35 -27.15 6.63 -18.50
N TYR A 36 -28.02 5.96 -19.26
CA TYR A 36 -28.35 6.36 -20.64
C TYR A 36 -28.96 7.76 -20.73
N ASP A 37 -29.87 8.12 -19.82
CA ASP A 37 -30.56 9.41 -19.83
C ASP A 37 -29.59 10.59 -19.59
N LEU A 38 -28.43 10.36 -18.96
CA LEU A 38 -27.38 11.35 -18.71
C LEU A 38 -26.39 11.53 -19.87
N SER A 39 -26.37 10.61 -20.84
CA SER A 39 -25.37 10.59 -21.92
C SER A 39 -25.25 11.89 -22.71
N SER A 40 -26.38 12.51 -23.01
CA SER A 40 -26.46 13.78 -23.74
C SER A 40 -25.81 14.93 -22.97
N MET A 41 -25.98 14.97 -21.64
CA MET A 41 -25.40 16.00 -20.78
C MET A 41 -23.91 15.74 -20.54
N CYS A 42 -23.50 14.48 -20.39
CA CYS A 42 -22.11 14.10 -20.26
C CYS A 42 -21.29 14.30 -21.53
N SER A 43 -21.91 14.17 -22.70
CA SER A 43 -21.33 14.58 -23.97
C SER A 43 -21.05 16.09 -24.02
N ASP A 44 -21.97 16.91 -23.49
CA ASP A 44 -21.76 18.36 -23.41
C ASP A 44 -20.67 18.72 -22.39
N PHE A 45 -20.64 18.05 -21.24
CA PHE A 45 -19.56 18.20 -20.25
C PHE A 45 -18.18 17.93 -20.85
N ARG A 46 -18.04 16.84 -21.61
CA ARG A 46 -16.82 16.55 -22.37
C ARG A 46 -16.42 17.74 -23.25
N ASN A 47 -17.36 18.31 -24.00
CA ASN A 47 -17.08 19.46 -24.85
C ASN A 47 -16.66 20.69 -24.05
N TYR A 48 -17.21 20.89 -22.84
CA TYR A 48 -16.84 22.00 -21.96
C TYR A 48 -15.45 21.87 -21.35
N ILE A 49 -15.01 20.65 -21.02
CA ILE A 49 -13.67 20.43 -20.49
C ILE A 49 -12.62 20.23 -21.59
N GLN A 50 -12.99 20.10 -22.86
CA GLN A 50 -12.05 20.01 -23.99
C GLN A 50 -10.86 19.05 -23.75
N PRO A 51 -11.13 17.78 -23.41
CA PRO A 51 -10.08 16.84 -23.04
C PRO A 51 -9.20 16.51 -24.24
N THR A 52 -7.95 16.14 -24.01
CA THR A 52 -6.99 15.84 -25.08
C THR A 52 -6.85 14.33 -25.31
N GLY A 53 -6.85 13.90 -26.57
CA GLY A 53 -6.62 12.52 -26.98
C GLY A 53 -7.87 11.82 -27.50
N TYR A 54 -7.68 10.78 -28.32
CA TYR A 54 -8.77 10.10 -29.04
C TYR A 54 -9.74 9.36 -28.11
N LYS A 55 -9.22 8.67 -27.09
CA LYS A 55 -10.01 7.91 -26.10
C LYS A 55 -11.05 8.75 -25.35
N THR A 56 -10.85 10.08 -25.31
CA THR A 56 -11.74 11.02 -24.64
C THR A 56 -13.13 11.10 -25.26
N LEU A 57 -13.31 10.66 -26.53
CA LEU A 57 -14.60 10.65 -27.21
C LEU A 57 -15.62 9.76 -26.50
N PHE A 58 -15.15 8.63 -25.96
CA PHE A 58 -16.01 7.60 -25.38
C PHE A 58 -15.84 7.51 -23.86
N GLU A 59 -14.60 7.56 -23.35
CA GLU A 59 -14.33 7.29 -21.93
C GLU A 59 -14.79 8.44 -21.01
N VAL A 60 -14.73 9.70 -21.47
CA VAL A 60 -15.14 10.86 -20.64
C VAL A 60 -16.66 10.88 -20.41
N PRO A 61 -17.51 10.73 -21.45
CA PRO A 61 -18.95 10.59 -21.25
C PRO A 61 -19.31 9.44 -20.29
N ASP A 62 -18.79 8.23 -20.51
CA ASP A 62 -19.10 7.06 -19.67
C ASP A 62 -18.76 7.30 -18.18
N LEU A 63 -17.58 7.88 -17.91
CA LEU A 63 -17.14 8.21 -16.55
C LEU A 63 -17.96 9.35 -15.94
N CYS A 64 -18.37 10.34 -16.75
CA CYS A 64 -19.29 11.38 -16.31
C CYS A 64 -20.66 10.81 -15.93
N GLU A 65 -21.16 9.84 -16.71
CA GLU A 65 -22.44 9.20 -16.42
C GLU A 65 -22.36 8.44 -15.10
N TYR A 66 -21.26 7.71 -14.84
CA TYR A 66 -21.05 7.06 -13.52
C TYR A 66 -21.06 8.06 -12.36
N LEU A 67 -20.38 9.19 -12.53
CA LEU A 67 -20.38 10.27 -11.55
C LEU A 67 -21.79 10.84 -11.34
N GLY A 68 -22.57 11.02 -12.39
CA GLY A 68 -23.94 11.51 -12.33
C GLY A 68 -24.91 10.53 -11.64
N VAL A 69 -24.81 9.23 -11.95
CA VAL A 69 -25.60 8.20 -11.27
C VAL A 69 -25.22 8.09 -9.80
N TYR A 70 -23.92 8.21 -9.47
CA TYR A 70 -23.45 8.23 -8.08
C TYR A 70 -24.03 9.44 -7.30
N LEU A 71 -24.07 10.63 -7.90
CA LEU A 71 -24.70 11.80 -7.28
C LEU A 71 -26.19 11.60 -6.98
N ASP A 72 -26.93 10.94 -7.87
CA ASP A 72 -28.34 10.61 -7.63
C ASP A 72 -28.50 9.52 -6.55
N TYR A 73 -27.54 8.59 -6.43
CA TYR A 73 -27.57 7.58 -5.38
C TYR A 73 -27.37 8.18 -3.98
N ILE A 74 -26.47 9.17 -3.85
CA ILE A 74 -26.12 9.75 -2.55
C ILE A 74 -27.05 10.89 -2.10
N LYS A 75 -28.07 11.24 -2.90
CA LYS A 75 -28.98 12.37 -2.63
C LYS A 75 -29.78 12.21 -1.33
N ASP A 76 -30.18 10.99 -1.01
CA ASP A 76 -31.04 10.67 0.13
C ASP A 76 -30.23 10.27 1.39
N LYS A 77 -28.91 10.41 1.36
CA LYS A 77 -28.05 10.11 2.50
C LYS A 77 -28.16 11.15 3.61
N SER A 78 -27.85 10.72 4.84
CA SER A 78 -27.66 11.61 5.98
C SER A 78 -26.63 12.69 5.65
N ALA A 79 -26.72 13.87 6.29
CA ALA A 79 -25.82 14.99 6.00
C ALA A 79 -24.33 14.59 6.09
N ASN A 80 -23.94 13.87 7.15
CA ASN A 80 -22.56 13.43 7.35
C ASN A 80 -22.10 12.40 6.29
N ASP A 81 -22.97 11.46 5.92
CA ASP A 81 -22.63 10.47 4.88
C ASP A 81 -22.57 11.12 3.50
N LYS A 82 -23.50 12.04 3.23
CA LYS A 82 -23.54 12.83 2.00
C LYS A 82 -22.27 13.65 1.84
N LYS A 83 -21.82 14.34 2.88
CA LYS A 83 -20.56 15.11 2.88
C LYS A 83 -19.36 14.24 2.48
N ARG A 84 -19.21 13.07 3.10
CA ARG A 84 -18.12 12.12 2.78
C ARG A 84 -18.23 11.57 1.36
N SER A 85 -19.44 11.23 0.92
CA SER A 85 -19.69 10.78 -0.45
C SER A 85 -19.44 11.88 -1.49
N CYS A 86 -19.77 13.14 -1.18
CA CYS A 86 -19.47 14.28 -2.03
C CYS A 86 -17.97 14.52 -2.17
N LEU A 87 -17.21 14.37 -1.10
CA LEU A 87 -15.75 14.42 -1.15
C LEU A 87 -15.18 13.33 -2.07
N TYR A 88 -15.69 12.10 -1.96
CA TYR A 88 -15.30 11.01 -2.86
C TYR A 88 -15.68 11.29 -4.32
N PHE A 89 -16.88 11.84 -4.57
CA PHE A 89 -17.31 12.31 -5.88
C PHE A 89 -16.35 13.35 -6.46
N PHE A 90 -15.98 14.38 -5.70
CA PHE A 90 -15.05 15.41 -6.16
C PHE A 90 -13.65 14.87 -6.44
N TYR A 91 -13.19 13.90 -5.64
CA TYR A 91 -11.96 13.17 -5.92
C TYR A 91 -12.02 12.46 -7.29
N LYS A 92 -13.11 11.71 -7.55
CA LYS A 92 -13.29 11.01 -8.83
C LYS A 92 -13.47 11.95 -10.01
N LEU A 93 -14.16 13.08 -9.83
CA LEU A 93 -14.25 14.13 -10.84
C LEU A 93 -12.87 14.72 -11.17
N LYS A 94 -12.07 15.04 -10.15
CA LYS A 94 -10.69 15.51 -10.35
C LYS A 94 -9.82 14.45 -11.03
N ASP A 95 -9.95 13.18 -10.66
CA ASP A 95 -9.21 12.08 -11.30
C ASP A 95 -9.58 11.93 -12.79
N LEU A 96 -10.87 12.00 -13.13
CA LEU A 96 -11.35 12.02 -14.51
C LEU A 96 -10.72 13.17 -15.29
N VAL A 97 -10.87 14.40 -14.80
CA VAL A 97 -10.38 15.59 -15.51
C VAL A 97 -8.87 15.54 -15.69
N ASN A 98 -8.12 15.17 -14.66
CA ASN A 98 -6.66 15.06 -14.72
C ASN A 98 -6.20 13.97 -15.69
N THR A 99 -6.87 12.81 -15.68
CA THR A 99 -6.53 11.67 -16.56
C THR A 99 -6.63 12.05 -18.04
N TYR A 100 -7.63 12.86 -18.39
CA TYR A 100 -7.88 13.28 -19.77
C TYR A 100 -7.41 14.70 -20.09
N LYS A 101 -6.66 15.34 -19.18
CA LYS A 101 -6.13 16.70 -19.31
C LYS A 101 -7.22 17.72 -19.66
N GLY A 102 -8.38 17.58 -19.04
CA GLY A 102 -9.51 18.50 -19.22
C GLY A 102 -9.20 19.89 -18.66
N LYS A 103 -9.76 20.91 -19.31
CA LYS A 103 -9.70 22.32 -18.92
C LYS A 103 -10.79 22.64 -17.90
N CYS A 104 -10.57 22.23 -16.66
CA CYS A 104 -11.18 22.84 -15.48
C CYS A 104 -10.25 22.58 -14.30
N TYR A 105 -10.00 23.60 -13.49
CA TYR A 105 -8.84 23.62 -12.58
C TYR A 105 -9.22 23.41 -11.11
N THR A 106 -10.48 23.68 -10.77
CA THR A 106 -11.01 23.47 -9.42
C THR A 106 -12.18 22.49 -9.45
N THR A 107 -12.38 21.77 -8.34
CA THR A 107 -13.54 20.88 -8.18
C THR A 107 -14.86 21.61 -8.42
N LYS A 108 -14.94 22.86 -7.95
CA LYS A 108 -16.07 23.77 -8.21
C LYS A 108 -16.29 24.04 -9.70
N GLU A 109 -15.28 24.54 -10.40
CA GLU A 109 -15.38 24.84 -11.83
C GLU A 109 -15.76 23.60 -12.64
N CYS A 110 -15.13 22.45 -12.34
CA CYS A 110 -15.42 21.21 -13.02
C CYS A 110 -16.88 20.77 -12.80
N TYR A 111 -17.38 20.87 -11.57
CA TYR A 111 -18.75 20.46 -11.27
C TYR A 111 -19.79 21.42 -11.86
N GLU A 112 -19.50 22.73 -11.87
CA GLU A 112 -20.32 23.72 -12.57
C GLU A 112 -20.38 23.44 -14.08
N LYS A 113 -19.25 23.09 -14.71
CA LYS A 113 -19.23 22.64 -16.12
C LYS A 113 -20.00 21.35 -16.32
N MET A 114 -19.88 20.39 -15.40
CA MET A 114 -20.62 19.12 -15.45
C MET A 114 -22.12 19.32 -15.38
N ARG A 115 -22.58 20.35 -14.66
CA ARG A 115 -23.99 20.72 -14.50
C ARG A 115 -24.51 21.73 -15.54
N LYS A 116 -23.62 22.29 -16.37
CA LYS A 116 -23.98 23.34 -17.32
C LYS A 116 -24.92 22.79 -18.39
N LYS A 117 -26.09 23.42 -18.50
CA LYS A 117 -27.03 23.15 -19.60
C LYS A 117 -26.56 23.85 -20.87
N TYR A 118 -26.56 23.12 -21.98
CA TYR A 118 -26.29 23.69 -23.29
C TYR A 118 -27.42 24.63 -23.71
N VAL A 119 -27.02 25.81 -24.18
CA VAL A 119 -27.91 26.81 -24.76
C VAL A 119 -27.53 26.94 -26.23
N THR A 120 -28.51 26.75 -27.11
CA THR A 120 -28.32 26.88 -28.56
C THR A 120 -28.04 28.34 -28.95
N VAL A 121 -27.58 28.55 -30.19
CA VAL A 121 -27.36 29.89 -30.75
C VAL A 121 -28.60 30.79 -30.73
N TYR A 122 -29.79 30.21 -30.64
CA TYR A 122 -31.08 30.92 -30.57
C TYR A 122 -31.59 31.11 -29.14
N GLY A 123 -30.77 30.80 -28.12
CA GLY A 123 -31.14 30.96 -26.71
C GLY A 123 -32.00 29.82 -26.13
N ALA A 124 -32.39 28.83 -26.93
CA ALA A 124 -33.15 27.68 -26.43
C ALA A 124 -32.24 26.71 -25.67
N GLN A 125 -32.68 26.26 -24.49
CA GLN A 125 -31.98 25.21 -23.75
C GLN A 125 -32.18 23.86 -24.44
N LYS A 126 -31.10 23.07 -24.51
CA LYS A 126 -31.18 21.68 -24.95
C LYS A 126 -32.05 20.88 -23.98
N ASN A 127 -32.98 20.09 -24.52
CA ASN A 127 -33.79 19.18 -23.71
C ASN A 127 -32.96 17.94 -23.36
N TYR A 128 -32.77 17.70 -22.06
CA TYR A 128 -32.10 16.52 -21.53
C TYR A 128 -33.12 15.56 -20.93
N LEU A 129 -32.91 14.25 -21.12
CA LEU A 129 -33.73 13.21 -20.50
C LEU A 129 -33.50 13.14 -18.98
N ALA A 130 -32.25 13.31 -18.56
CA ALA A 130 -31.87 13.50 -17.16
C ALA A 130 -30.83 14.62 -17.02
N VAL A 131 -30.74 15.18 -15.81
CA VAL A 131 -29.76 16.22 -15.48
C VAL A 131 -28.86 15.78 -14.33
N ILE A 132 -27.61 16.25 -14.32
CA ILE A 132 -26.68 16.03 -13.22
C ILE A 132 -27.22 16.71 -11.97
N SER A 133 -27.39 15.92 -10.90
CA SER A 133 -27.96 16.37 -9.63
C SER A 133 -27.13 17.46 -8.96
N ASP A 134 -27.80 18.30 -8.18
CA ASP A 134 -27.25 19.35 -7.32
C ASP A 134 -26.77 18.83 -5.95
N THR A 135 -26.81 17.51 -5.73
CA THR A 135 -26.57 16.86 -4.42
C THR A 135 -25.35 17.39 -3.65
N CYS A 136 -24.25 17.70 -4.34
CA CYS A 136 -23.00 18.13 -3.73
C CYS A 136 -22.69 19.62 -3.93
N LYS A 137 -23.68 20.42 -4.35
CA LYS A 137 -23.51 21.84 -4.67
C LYS A 137 -23.07 22.66 -3.45
N ASP A 138 -23.65 22.40 -2.29
CA ASP A 138 -23.34 23.17 -1.08
C ASP A 138 -21.97 22.76 -0.52
N GLU A 139 -21.66 21.47 -0.55
CA GLU A 139 -20.38 20.90 -0.11
C GLU A 139 -19.18 21.40 -0.93
N VAL A 140 -19.38 21.83 -2.18
CA VAL A 140 -18.29 22.33 -3.04
C VAL A 140 -17.62 23.60 -2.49
N THR A 141 -18.35 24.35 -1.66
CA THR A 141 -17.85 25.58 -1.05
C THR A 141 -16.86 25.29 0.09
N GLU A 142 -17.09 24.21 0.84
CA GLU A 142 -16.22 23.76 1.92
C GLU A 142 -15.08 22.86 1.42
N ILE A 143 -15.36 21.97 0.46
CA ILE A 143 -14.38 21.06 -0.16
C ILE A 143 -13.65 21.77 -1.31
N ASN A 144 -13.59 23.11 -1.27
CA ASN A 144 -13.11 23.88 -2.40
C ASN A 144 -11.64 23.55 -2.67
N ASN A 145 -11.45 22.80 -3.76
CA ASN A 145 -10.19 22.26 -4.24
C ASN A 145 -9.53 21.22 -3.31
N ILE A 146 -9.72 19.93 -3.63
CA ILE A 146 -8.84 18.86 -3.13
C ILE A 146 -7.44 19.16 -3.65
N ASP A 147 -6.52 19.58 -2.79
CA ASP A 147 -5.14 19.89 -3.21
C ASP A 147 -4.44 18.66 -3.81
N ASP A 148 -3.38 18.87 -4.57
CA ASP A 148 -2.72 17.78 -5.32
C ASP A 148 -2.16 16.69 -4.40
N LYS A 149 -1.66 17.05 -3.22
CA LYS A 149 -1.10 16.06 -2.27
C LYS A 149 -2.21 15.21 -1.68
N THR A 150 -3.31 15.83 -1.26
CA THR A 150 -4.50 15.13 -0.78
C THR A 150 -5.10 14.25 -1.88
N PHE A 151 -5.17 14.75 -3.11
CA PHE A 151 -5.61 13.98 -4.28
C PHE A 151 -4.76 12.72 -4.49
N HIS A 152 -3.43 12.83 -4.43
CA HIS A 152 -2.54 11.67 -4.56
C HIS A 152 -2.74 10.63 -3.46
N ILE A 153 -3.03 11.06 -2.23
CA ILE A 153 -3.29 10.13 -1.12
C ILE A 153 -4.63 9.43 -1.28
N LEU A 154 -5.68 10.16 -1.68
CA LEU A 154 -6.97 9.55 -2.01
C LEU A 154 -6.82 8.52 -3.13
N LYS A 155 -5.98 8.80 -4.14
CA LYS A 155 -5.66 7.86 -5.22
C LYS A 155 -4.90 6.63 -4.73
N TYR A 156 -3.95 6.78 -3.81
CA TYR A 156 -3.27 5.64 -3.20
C TYR A 156 -4.21 4.79 -2.34
N LEU A 157 -5.10 5.42 -1.55
CA LEU A 157 -6.11 4.71 -0.77
C LEU A 157 -7.08 3.94 -1.67
N ASP A 158 -7.51 4.55 -2.77
CA ASP A 158 -8.39 3.90 -3.73
C ASP A 158 -7.73 2.69 -4.42
N ASP A 159 -6.47 2.81 -4.85
CA ASP A 159 -5.73 1.69 -5.43
C ASP A 159 -5.42 0.62 -4.38
N LEU A 160 -5.11 0.99 -3.13
CA LEU A 160 -4.90 0.05 -2.02
C LEU A 160 -6.14 -0.83 -1.83
N HIS A 161 -7.31 -0.22 -1.68
CA HIS A 161 -8.57 -0.94 -1.52
C HIS A 161 -8.92 -1.74 -2.76
N ASN A 162 -8.64 -1.24 -3.97
CA ASN A 162 -8.81 -2.00 -5.21
C ASN A 162 -7.94 -3.25 -5.27
N LYS A 163 -6.64 -3.14 -4.95
CA LYS A 163 -5.75 -4.31 -4.90
C LYS A 163 -6.23 -5.31 -3.85
N PHE A 164 -6.71 -4.83 -2.71
CA PHE A 164 -7.21 -5.70 -1.65
C PHE A 164 -8.49 -6.44 -2.05
N GLU A 165 -9.44 -5.78 -2.71
CA GLU A 165 -10.64 -6.47 -3.22
C GLU A 165 -10.28 -7.48 -4.34
N ASN A 166 -9.35 -7.14 -5.24
CA ASN A 166 -8.87 -8.08 -6.26
C ASN A 166 -8.21 -9.32 -5.64
N LEU A 167 -7.42 -9.13 -4.58
CA LEU A 167 -6.81 -10.22 -3.82
C LEU A 167 -7.88 -11.17 -3.25
N LYS A 168 -9.01 -10.64 -2.77
CA LYS A 168 -10.12 -11.46 -2.25
C LYS A 168 -10.79 -12.29 -3.34
N ILE A 169 -10.85 -11.79 -4.57
CA ILE A 169 -11.50 -12.45 -5.70
C ILE A 169 -10.61 -13.56 -6.27
N THR A 170 -9.27 -13.40 -6.25
CA THR A 170 -8.33 -14.44 -6.70
C THR A 170 -8.39 -15.67 -5.79
N LYS A 171 -9.10 -16.71 -6.23
CA LYS A 171 -9.36 -17.94 -5.44
C LYS A 171 -8.19 -18.93 -5.41
N HIS A 172 -7.19 -18.80 -6.29
CA HIS A 172 -6.10 -19.77 -6.40
C HIS A 172 -4.89 -19.36 -5.53
N LYS A 173 -4.73 -20.09 -4.42
CA LYS A 173 -3.69 -19.91 -3.38
C LYS A 173 -2.26 -20.15 -3.87
N THR A 174 -2.09 -20.73 -5.06
CA THR A 174 -0.80 -21.08 -5.67
C THR A 174 -0.45 -20.20 -6.85
N ASP A 175 -1.27 -19.19 -7.14
CA ASP A 175 -1.12 -18.37 -8.33
C ASP A 175 -0.07 -17.28 -8.11
N LYS A 176 0.88 -17.17 -9.03
CA LYS A 176 1.89 -16.10 -9.06
C LYS A 176 1.24 -14.72 -8.95
N ASP A 177 0.01 -14.61 -9.45
CA ASP A 177 -0.81 -13.41 -9.45
C ASP A 177 -1.29 -13.00 -8.06
N SER A 178 -1.73 -13.95 -7.21
CA SER A 178 -2.14 -13.66 -5.82
C SER A 178 -0.99 -13.03 -5.03
N CYS A 179 0.22 -13.59 -5.19
CA CYS A 179 1.43 -13.02 -4.59
C CYS A 179 1.81 -11.65 -5.15
N ALA A 180 1.63 -11.43 -6.45
CA ALA A 180 1.89 -10.13 -7.07
C ALA A 180 0.90 -9.07 -6.57
N PHE A 181 -0.39 -9.38 -6.46
CA PHE A 181 -1.39 -8.47 -5.89
C PHE A 181 -1.11 -8.17 -4.42
N ASN A 182 -0.76 -9.21 -3.65
CA ASN A 182 -0.39 -9.05 -2.25
C ASN A 182 0.78 -8.08 -2.08
N LYS A 183 1.87 -8.31 -2.83
CA LYS A 183 3.04 -7.43 -2.80
C LYS A 183 2.69 -5.98 -3.16
N LYS A 184 1.93 -5.77 -4.24
CA LYS A 184 1.49 -4.42 -4.64
C LYS A 184 0.65 -3.74 -3.57
N CYS A 185 -0.21 -4.49 -2.89
CA CYS A 185 -1.01 -4.01 -1.78
C CYS A 185 -0.12 -3.50 -0.63
N LEU A 186 0.89 -4.29 -0.23
CA LEU A 186 1.87 -3.92 0.79
C LEU A 186 2.72 -2.72 0.40
N ASP A 187 3.20 -2.67 -0.84
CA ASP A 187 4.01 -1.56 -1.35
C ASP A 187 3.25 -0.22 -1.27
N ILE A 188 1.93 -0.23 -1.49
CA ILE A 188 1.08 0.97 -1.37
C ILE A 188 0.84 1.31 0.11
N TYR A 189 0.55 0.30 0.95
CA TYR A 189 0.36 0.48 2.38
C TYR A 189 1.59 1.09 3.06
N ASP A 190 2.79 0.60 2.73
CA ASP A 190 4.05 1.10 3.29
C ASP A 190 4.28 2.56 2.88
N LYS A 191 4.01 2.92 1.61
CA LYS A 191 4.08 4.31 1.14
C LYS A 191 3.13 5.22 1.91
N LEU A 192 1.88 4.81 2.07
CA LEU A 192 0.88 5.58 2.83
C LEU A 192 1.27 5.70 4.31
N SER A 193 1.84 4.64 4.89
CA SER A 193 2.34 4.64 6.26
C SER A 193 3.49 5.63 6.46
N GLU A 194 4.44 5.69 5.51
CA GLU A 194 5.52 6.68 5.53
C GLU A 194 5.00 8.12 5.36
N ILE A 195 4.02 8.34 4.48
CA ILE A 195 3.34 9.64 4.36
C ILE A 195 2.69 10.03 5.69
N ASN A 196 1.98 9.10 6.32
CA ASN A 196 1.29 9.33 7.58
C ASN A 196 2.25 9.64 8.74
N LYS A 197 3.39 8.94 8.83
CA LYS A 197 4.44 9.23 9.83
C LYS A 197 4.93 10.68 9.73
N LYS A 198 5.06 11.21 8.50
CA LYS A 198 5.50 12.58 8.24
C LYS A 198 4.41 13.61 8.49
N SER A 199 3.16 13.34 8.09
CA SER A 199 2.06 14.30 8.21
C SER A 199 1.40 14.31 9.58
N GLN A 200 1.48 13.21 10.33
CA GLN A 200 0.76 13.00 11.60
C GLN A 200 -0.75 13.23 11.46
N ASN A 201 -1.34 12.85 10.32
CA ASN A 201 -2.77 12.99 10.07
C ASN A 201 -3.53 11.82 10.73
N GLU A 202 -4.28 12.10 11.80
CA GLU A 202 -5.00 11.05 12.56
C GLU A 202 -6.09 10.36 11.73
N GLY A 203 -6.72 11.05 10.77
CA GLY A 203 -7.70 10.47 9.87
C GLY A 203 -7.11 9.40 8.94
N LEU A 204 -5.95 9.68 8.36
CA LEU A 204 -5.20 8.75 7.51
C LEU A 204 -4.69 7.58 8.34
N LYS A 205 -4.15 7.86 9.53
CA LYS A 205 -3.73 6.81 10.48
C LYS A 205 -4.88 5.85 10.80
N SER A 206 -6.05 6.38 11.16
CA SER A 206 -7.24 5.58 11.46
C SER A 206 -7.66 4.71 10.26
N GLU A 207 -7.65 5.26 9.05
CA GLU A 207 -7.98 4.51 7.84
C GLU A 207 -6.97 3.37 7.58
N LEU A 208 -5.67 3.62 7.78
CA LEU A 208 -4.63 2.60 7.63
C LEU A 208 -4.73 1.50 8.69
N GLU A 209 -5.06 1.84 9.93
CA GLU A 209 -5.29 0.86 11.00
C GLU A 209 -6.50 -0.03 10.71
N LYS A 210 -7.62 0.57 10.25
CA LYS A 210 -8.83 -0.16 9.80
C LYS A 210 -8.50 -1.10 8.65
N PHE A 211 -7.77 -0.60 7.63
CA PHE A 211 -7.31 -1.41 6.52
C PHE A 211 -6.43 -2.58 6.97
N LYS A 212 -5.40 -2.31 7.80
CA LYS A 212 -4.47 -3.33 8.29
C LYS A 212 -5.21 -4.42 9.06
N SER A 213 -6.14 -4.05 9.94
CA SER A 213 -6.96 -5.03 10.67
C SER A 213 -7.75 -5.95 9.74
N ALA A 214 -8.39 -5.38 8.71
CA ALA A 214 -9.14 -6.15 7.72
C ALA A 214 -8.22 -7.06 6.87
N TYR A 215 -7.06 -6.55 6.46
CA TYR A 215 -6.06 -7.26 5.69
C TYR A 215 -5.47 -8.43 6.49
N ASP A 216 -5.01 -8.19 7.72
CA ASP A 216 -4.41 -9.21 8.60
C ASP A 216 -5.40 -10.34 8.88
N LYS A 217 -6.68 -10.00 9.11
CA LYS A 217 -7.76 -10.98 9.26
C LYS A 217 -7.93 -11.82 7.98
N TYR A 218 -7.93 -11.20 6.81
CA TYR A 218 -8.07 -11.91 5.54
C TYR A 218 -6.89 -12.85 5.27
N VAL A 219 -5.66 -12.35 5.39
CA VAL A 219 -4.43 -13.12 5.11
C VAL A 219 -4.23 -14.27 6.09
N LYS A 220 -4.62 -14.10 7.37
CA LYS A 220 -4.58 -15.19 8.35
C LYS A 220 -5.46 -16.38 7.94
N SER A 221 -6.64 -16.10 7.38
CA SER A 221 -7.55 -17.14 6.89
C SER A 221 -7.21 -17.63 5.48
N ASN A 222 -6.55 -16.78 4.68
CA ASN A 222 -6.26 -17.01 3.27
C ASN A 222 -4.82 -16.56 2.98
N PRO A 223 -3.79 -17.31 3.40
CA PRO A 223 -2.42 -16.92 3.14
C PRO A 223 -2.21 -16.83 1.62
N PRO A 224 -1.90 -15.65 1.07
CA PRO A 224 -1.83 -15.45 -0.37
C PRO A 224 -0.53 -16.02 -0.96
N CYS A 225 0.47 -16.26 -0.11
CA CYS A 225 1.76 -16.86 -0.43
C CYS A 225 2.27 -17.69 0.76
N GLU A 226 2.87 -18.85 0.51
CA GLU A 226 3.47 -19.69 1.57
C GLU A 226 4.57 -18.96 2.36
N ASN A 227 5.27 -18.00 1.75
CA ASN A 227 6.45 -17.37 2.34
C ASN A 227 6.25 -15.95 2.91
N GLN A 228 5.06 -15.33 2.78
CA GLN A 228 4.87 -13.91 3.15
C GLN A 228 4.02 -13.66 4.41
N ALA A 229 3.41 -14.68 5.02
CA ALA A 229 2.68 -14.52 6.29
C ALA A 229 3.54 -13.90 7.43
N LYS A 230 4.87 -13.86 7.26
CA LYS A 230 5.83 -13.22 8.18
C LYS A 230 6.07 -11.72 7.97
N ILE A 231 5.76 -11.14 6.80
CA ILE A 231 6.31 -9.82 6.42
C ILE A 231 5.59 -8.65 7.12
N LEU A 232 4.27 -8.70 7.31
CA LEU A 232 3.54 -7.62 7.99
C LEU A 232 3.67 -7.64 9.50
N TYR A 233 3.95 -8.80 10.10
CA TYR A 233 4.24 -8.92 11.53
C TYR A 233 5.55 -8.20 11.89
N LEU A 234 6.50 -8.12 10.95
CA LEU A 234 7.81 -7.48 11.14
C LEU A 234 7.78 -5.96 10.91
N SER A 235 6.92 -5.45 10.02
CA SER A 235 6.76 -4.00 9.78
C SER A 235 6.14 -3.25 10.99
N THR A 236 5.41 -3.96 11.85
CA THR A 236 4.85 -3.45 13.11
C THR A 236 5.68 -3.77 14.35
N GLY A 237 7.01 -3.88 14.21
CA GLY A 237 7.93 -3.80 15.34
C GLY A 237 7.80 -2.43 16.02
N THR A 238 6.72 -2.25 16.79
CA THR A 238 6.61 -1.23 17.81
C THR A 238 7.86 -1.35 18.69
N ASN A 239 8.51 -0.21 18.95
CA ASN A 239 9.74 -0.13 19.73
C ASN A 239 9.63 -0.78 21.13
N THR A 240 8.42 -1.13 21.58
CA THR A 240 8.15 -1.93 22.78
C THR A 240 8.63 -3.38 22.67
N GLY A 241 8.51 -4.04 21.51
CA GLY A 241 9.02 -5.40 21.31
C GLY A 241 10.55 -5.47 21.27
N ILE A 242 11.18 -4.45 20.65
CA ILE A 242 12.64 -4.29 20.62
C ILE A 242 13.16 -3.93 22.01
N ALA A 243 12.46 -3.11 22.78
CA ALA A 243 12.80 -2.82 24.17
C ALA A 243 12.78 -4.09 25.03
N VAL A 244 11.71 -4.90 24.98
CA VAL A 244 11.64 -6.14 25.79
C VAL A 244 12.71 -7.15 25.37
N SER A 245 12.99 -7.28 24.06
CA SER A 245 14.05 -8.17 23.57
C SER A 245 15.46 -7.69 23.97
N THR A 246 15.74 -6.39 23.88
CA THR A 246 17.01 -5.82 24.30
C THR A 246 17.19 -5.88 25.81
N PHE A 247 16.15 -5.69 26.62
CA PHE A 247 16.22 -5.87 28.08
C PHE A 247 16.54 -7.32 28.46
N VAL A 248 15.96 -8.31 27.79
CA VAL A 248 16.30 -9.73 28.04
C VAL A 248 17.75 -10.02 27.68
N ILE A 249 18.25 -9.49 26.56
CA ILE A 249 19.66 -9.65 26.16
C ILE A 249 20.61 -8.95 27.14
N ILE A 250 20.28 -7.73 27.59
CA ILE A 250 21.07 -6.98 28.57
C ILE A 250 21.08 -7.68 29.93
N ILE A 251 19.94 -8.22 30.39
CA ILE A 251 19.86 -8.99 31.64
C ILE A 251 20.72 -10.27 31.54
N ASN A 252 20.64 -11.00 30.42
CA ASN A 252 21.48 -12.19 30.21
C ASN A 252 22.97 -11.84 30.17
N LEU A 253 23.35 -10.76 29.48
CA LEU A 253 24.74 -10.27 29.46
C LEU A 253 25.21 -9.83 30.86
N PHE A 254 24.35 -9.18 31.66
CA PHE A 254 24.67 -8.76 33.02
C PHE A 254 24.85 -9.95 33.97
N VAL A 255 23.99 -10.98 33.84
CA VAL A 255 24.12 -12.23 34.60
C VAL A 255 25.42 -12.95 34.21
N LEU A 256 25.72 -13.07 32.91
CA LEU A 256 26.97 -13.69 32.44
C LEU A 256 28.20 -12.92 32.92
N TYR A 257 28.20 -11.59 32.83
CA TYR A 257 29.31 -10.76 33.34
C TYR A 257 29.50 -10.91 34.86
N LYS A 258 28.40 -10.94 35.63
CA LYS A 258 28.45 -11.13 37.09
C LYS A 258 28.95 -12.54 37.47
N VAL A 259 28.58 -13.56 36.69
CA VAL A 259 29.05 -14.94 36.86
C VAL A 259 30.52 -15.07 36.48
N GLU A 260 30.98 -14.47 35.37
CA GLU A 260 32.40 -14.42 35.00
C GLU A 260 33.23 -13.68 36.05
N LYS A 261 32.74 -12.58 36.61
CA LYS A 261 33.47 -11.83 37.66
C LYS A 261 33.57 -12.64 38.97
N LYS A 262 32.52 -13.40 39.33
CA LYS A 262 32.57 -14.35 40.46
C LYS A 262 33.48 -15.54 40.18
N LEU A 263 33.46 -16.08 38.96
CA LEU A 263 34.36 -17.16 38.53
C LEU A 263 35.82 -16.69 38.49
N ASN A 264 36.11 -15.46 38.06
CA ASN A 264 37.45 -14.87 38.10
C ASN A 264 37.92 -14.61 39.54
N LEU A 265 37.04 -14.19 40.45
CA LEU A 265 37.35 -14.08 41.88
C LEU A 265 37.62 -15.46 42.52
N LEU A 266 36.81 -16.47 42.18
CA LEU A 266 37.02 -17.87 42.59
C LEU A 266 38.29 -18.47 41.99
N TYR A 267 38.62 -18.14 40.74
CA TYR A 267 39.84 -18.58 40.07
C TYR A 267 41.08 -17.90 40.65
N LEU A 268 41.02 -16.60 40.95
CA LEU A 268 42.07 -15.87 41.67
C LEU A 268 42.25 -16.43 43.09
N SER A 269 41.18 -16.73 43.82
CA SER A 269 41.30 -17.36 45.16
C SER A 269 41.86 -18.78 45.06
N TYR A 270 41.39 -19.59 44.09
CA TYR A 270 41.83 -20.96 43.89
C TYR A 270 43.30 -21.06 43.43
N THR A 271 43.76 -20.12 42.60
CA THR A 271 45.16 -20.05 42.17
C THR A 271 46.10 -19.52 43.23
N TYR A 272 45.60 -18.80 44.25
CA TYR A 272 46.38 -18.30 45.38
C TYR A 272 46.48 -19.27 46.57
N THR A 273 45.54 -20.21 46.69
CA THR A 273 45.66 -21.37 47.61
C THR A 273 46.44 -22.51 46.96
N VAL A 274 47.67 -22.74 47.42
CA VAL A 274 48.58 -23.93 47.44
C VAL A 274 48.60 -24.94 46.26
N PHE A 275 47.52 -25.17 45.50
CA PHE A 275 47.43 -26.15 44.41
C PHE A 275 47.73 -25.60 42.99
N GLY A 276 47.95 -24.29 42.83
CA GLY A 276 48.20 -23.65 41.52
C GLY A 276 49.49 -24.08 40.78
N LYS A 277 50.39 -24.84 41.42
CA LYS A 277 51.64 -25.31 40.80
C LYS A 277 51.52 -26.66 40.06
N ILE A 278 50.46 -27.45 40.28
CA ILE A 278 50.38 -28.83 39.75
C ILE A 278 49.67 -28.91 38.38
N LEU A 279 48.77 -27.97 38.05
CA LEU A 279 47.92 -28.05 36.86
C LEU A 279 48.43 -27.28 35.61
N LYS A 280 49.62 -26.67 35.63
CA LYS A 280 50.17 -25.96 34.45
C LYS A 280 50.68 -26.87 33.33
N SER A 281 50.91 -28.16 33.60
CA SER A 281 51.49 -29.09 32.63
C SER A 281 50.47 -29.70 31.62
N PRO A 282 49.24 -30.12 32.02
CA PRO A 282 48.32 -30.78 31.10
C PRO A 282 47.66 -29.85 30.07
N VAL A 283 47.41 -28.59 30.44
CA VAL A 283 46.64 -27.63 29.61
C VAL A 283 47.40 -27.22 28.33
N LYS A 284 48.74 -27.19 28.37
CA LYS A 284 49.57 -26.95 27.17
C LYS A 284 49.45 -28.07 26.12
N LYS A 285 49.21 -29.32 26.53
CA LYS A 285 49.06 -30.45 25.60
C LYS A 285 47.70 -30.42 24.89
N VAL A 286 46.63 -30.08 25.59
CA VAL A 286 45.28 -29.98 24.99
C VAL A 286 45.18 -28.82 24.00
N LYS A 287 45.79 -27.66 24.30
CA LYS A 287 45.80 -26.51 23.39
C LYS A 287 46.54 -26.77 22.07
N LYS A 288 47.56 -27.65 22.07
CA LYS A 288 48.25 -28.10 20.84
C LYS A 288 47.40 -29.06 19.99
N SER A 289 46.52 -29.85 20.60
CA SER A 289 45.63 -30.78 19.89
C SER A 289 44.49 -30.05 19.16
N LEU A 290 43.86 -29.05 19.80
CA LEU A 290 42.76 -28.29 19.20
C LEU A 290 43.20 -27.38 18.04
N ASN A 291 44.45 -26.90 18.04
CA ASN A 291 44.98 -26.11 16.92
C ASN A 291 45.36 -26.97 15.71
N LYS A 292 45.49 -28.29 15.86
CA LYS A 292 45.72 -29.23 14.75
C LYS A 292 44.43 -29.45 13.93
N ASN A 293 43.29 -29.61 14.62
CA ASN A 293 41.99 -29.85 13.98
C ASN A 293 41.42 -28.64 13.20
N LYS A 294 41.87 -27.41 13.49
CA LYS A 294 41.43 -26.22 12.72
C LYS A 294 42.02 -26.15 11.31
N ASN A 295 43.18 -26.78 11.07
CA ASN A 295 43.83 -26.75 9.76
C ASN A 295 43.21 -27.79 8.81
N ASP A 296 42.81 -28.95 9.33
CA ASP A 296 42.19 -30.02 8.52
C ASP A 296 40.77 -29.64 8.04
N ASN A 297 40.03 -28.86 8.84
CA ASN A 297 38.70 -28.37 8.45
C ASN A 297 38.73 -27.27 7.38
N PHE A 298 39.83 -26.51 7.28
CA PHE A 298 39.98 -25.50 6.22
C PHE A 298 40.24 -26.11 4.84
N ASN A 299 40.85 -27.30 4.78
CA ASN A 299 41.10 -28.02 3.53
C ASN A 299 39.85 -28.70 2.94
N LEU A 300 38.86 -29.05 3.77
CA LEU A 300 37.60 -29.66 3.30
C LEU A 300 36.65 -28.63 2.65
N ILE A 301 36.64 -27.38 3.13
CA ILE A 301 35.77 -26.33 2.59
C ILE A 301 36.24 -25.90 1.20
N TYR A 302 37.55 -25.78 0.99
CA TYR A 302 38.12 -25.35 -0.30
C TYR A 302 37.98 -26.40 -1.42
N SER A 303 37.86 -27.69 -1.07
CA SER A 303 37.59 -28.77 -2.04
C SER A 303 36.16 -28.73 -2.58
N SER A 304 35.18 -28.33 -1.77
CA SER A 304 33.77 -28.30 -2.17
C SER A 304 33.40 -27.13 -3.11
N GLU A 305 34.09 -25.99 -3.00
CA GLU A 305 33.87 -24.83 -3.89
C GLU A 305 34.44 -25.04 -5.30
N ASN A 306 35.44 -25.92 -5.46
CA ASN A 306 36.04 -26.16 -6.77
C ASN A 306 35.21 -27.14 -7.64
N GLU A 307 34.48 -28.07 -7.03
CA GLU A 307 33.61 -29.01 -7.77
C GLU A 307 32.32 -28.34 -8.29
N GLN A 308 31.76 -27.36 -7.58
CA GLN A 308 30.56 -26.64 -8.03
C GLN A 308 30.82 -25.72 -9.24
N ASN A 309 32.04 -25.19 -9.38
CA ASN A 309 32.38 -24.35 -10.53
C ASN A 309 32.59 -25.15 -11.83
N VAL A 310 32.96 -26.43 -11.75
CA VAL A 310 33.12 -27.30 -12.94
C VAL A 310 31.78 -27.77 -13.50
N LEU A 311 30.77 -27.97 -12.64
CA LEU A 311 29.42 -28.37 -13.08
C LEU A 311 28.66 -27.24 -13.79
N ASN A 312 28.89 -25.98 -13.42
CA ASN A 312 28.16 -24.86 -13.99
C ASN A 312 28.66 -24.45 -15.40
N TYR A 313 29.92 -24.74 -15.74
CA TYR A 313 30.47 -24.39 -17.06
C TYR A 313 30.00 -25.34 -18.18
N ASN A 314 29.63 -26.58 -17.86
CA ASN A 314 29.21 -27.58 -18.85
C ASN A 314 27.73 -27.49 -19.26
N ASN A 315 26.88 -26.79 -18.50
CA ASN A 315 25.46 -26.66 -18.83
C ASN A 315 25.13 -25.59 -19.88
N TYR A 316 26.08 -24.75 -20.28
CA TYR A 316 25.85 -23.69 -21.27
C TYR A 316 26.27 -24.07 -22.70
N ARG A 317 26.63 -25.34 -22.97
CA ARG A 317 27.21 -25.74 -24.27
C ARG A 317 26.36 -26.68 -25.12
N ILE A 318 25.09 -26.93 -24.78
CA ILE A 318 24.20 -27.75 -25.62
C ILE A 318 22.93 -26.98 -25.96
N ALA A 319 22.96 -26.26 -27.07
CA ALA A 319 21.82 -26.07 -27.98
C ALA A 319 22.25 -25.11 -29.10
N TYR A 320 22.79 -25.62 -30.21
CA TYR A 320 22.59 -25.09 -31.58
C TYR A 320 23.24 -26.04 -32.60
N SER A 321 22.43 -26.98 -33.09
CA SER A 321 22.55 -27.77 -34.33
C SER A 321 21.24 -28.59 -34.36
N SER A 322 20.33 -28.55 -35.32
CA SER A 322 20.46 -28.50 -36.77
C SER A 322 19.05 -28.31 -37.37
N ALA A 323 18.94 -27.64 -38.51
CA ALA A 323 17.93 -27.94 -39.54
C ALA A 323 18.48 -27.43 -40.88
N ASP A 324 19.01 -28.37 -41.67
CA ASP A 324 18.84 -28.34 -43.13
C ASP A 324 17.47 -28.97 -43.44
#